data_AF-A0A179G1P1-F1
#
_entry.id   AF-A0A179G1P1-F1
#
_cell.length_a   1.000
_cell.length_b   1.000
_cell.length_c   1.000
_cell.angle_alpha   90.00
_cell.angle_beta   90.00
_cell.angle_gamma   90.00
#
_symmetry.space_group_name_H-M   'P 1'
#
loop_
_entity.id
_entity.type
_entity.pdbx_description
1 polymer ?
#
loop_
_entity_poly.entity_id
_entity_poly.type
_entity_poly.pdbx_seq_one_letter_code
_entity_poly.pdbx_strand_id
1 'polypeptide(L)'
;MSSAAQQQATANGHQGGDDDGLGPEFTRTVIESMGPATSPRLREVMSSLIRHVHDFAREVQLTTDEWMAGVQLINWAGQMSNEKRNEGQLLCDVLGLESLVDHITFSAATKSTKGLTASAILGPFWRHDTPLRENGSTISFDTPADAQVVYMHGKVADVKTGAPLADATVEVWQASTNAYPPVGKAASRAVLVVAYRGIFGASSGALDLTSTLPFAGLYEQQDDNQVEHNLRGVFKTDAEGKYSFYCLRPTPYPIPTDGPAGKLLNLMDRHVFRPAHIHFMVVADGYRSLVTQIFDEDCKYLGNDSVFAVKDDLRVRFVPREGDDKASLELEYDINLAPKAE
;
A
#
# COMPACT_ATOMS: atom_id res chain seq x y z
N MET A 1 16.35 70.91 -46.46
CA MET A 1 16.62 71.46 -45.12
C MET A 1 15.49 71.05 -44.19
N SER A 2 15.84 70.62 -42.98
CA SER A 2 14.99 70.28 -41.81
C SER A 2 14.22 68.94 -41.91
N SER A 3 14.64 67.85 -41.24
CA SER A 3 14.69 67.52 -39.79
C SER A 3 13.29 67.29 -39.21
N ALA A 4 12.89 66.06 -38.86
CA ALA A 4 13.30 65.19 -37.74
C ALA A 4 12.28 65.26 -36.59
N ALA A 5 11.57 64.17 -36.33
CA ALA A 5 11.07 63.75 -35.01
C ALA A 5 10.38 62.39 -35.13
N GLN A 6 11.15 61.33 -34.95
CA GLN A 6 10.68 59.96 -34.79
C GLN A 6 10.60 59.71 -33.28
N GLN A 7 9.40 59.55 -32.74
CA GLN A 7 9.20 59.22 -31.33
C GLN A 7 9.59 57.74 -31.10
N GLN A 8 10.64 57.58 -30.31
CA GLN A 8 11.11 56.32 -29.75
C GLN A 8 10.19 55.93 -28.59
N ALA A 9 9.37 54.91 -28.78
CA ALA A 9 8.78 54.16 -27.67
C ALA A 9 9.73 52.99 -27.38
N THR A 10 10.49 53.09 -26.30
CA THR A 10 11.31 52.00 -25.77
C THR A 10 10.39 50.92 -25.19
N ALA A 11 10.07 49.91 -25.99
CA ALA A 11 9.62 48.64 -25.45
C ALA A 11 10.84 47.98 -24.77
N ASN A 12 10.79 47.88 -23.44
CA ASN A 12 11.74 47.12 -22.65
C ASN A 12 11.79 45.68 -23.17
N GLY A 13 12.82 45.38 -23.96
CA GLY A 13 13.20 44.02 -24.27
C GLY A 13 13.62 43.36 -22.97
N HIS A 14 12.81 42.40 -22.51
CA HIS A 14 13.30 41.36 -21.62
C HIS A 14 14.25 40.52 -22.48
N GLN A 15 15.53 40.88 -22.45
CA GLN A 15 16.61 40.10 -23.06
C GLN A 15 16.63 38.72 -22.40
N GLY A 16 16.89 37.71 -23.23
CA GLY A 16 16.70 36.30 -22.93
C GLY A 16 17.35 35.85 -21.62
N GLY A 17 16.61 35.03 -20.88
CA GLY A 17 17.21 34.17 -19.86
C GLY A 17 18.10 33.17 -20.56
N ASP A 18 19.34 33.06 -20.08
CA ASP A 18 20.33 32.10 -20.54
C ASP A 18 19.72 30.68 -20.60
N ASP A 19 19.79 30.06 -21.78
CA ASP A 19 19.49 28.65 -21.96
C ASP A 19 20.57 27.86 -21.20
N ASP A 20 20.26 27.44 -19.98
CA ASP A 20 21.16 26.68 -19.10
C ASP A 20 21.49 25.27 -19.63
N GLY A 21 20.96 24.92 -20.81
CA GLY A 21 21.21 23.66 -21.51
C GLY A 21 20.52 22.46 -20.87
N LEU A 22 19.76 22.64 -19.78
CA LEU A 22 19.07 21.58 -19.03
C LEU A 22 17.54 21.65 -19.12
N GLY A 23 17.04 22.43 -20.09
CA GLY A 23 15.63 22.52 -20.46
C GLY A 23 15.04 21.24 -21.11
N PRO A 24 13.90 21.36 -21.80
CA PRO A 24 13.22 20.23 -22.44
C PRO A 24 14.12 19.40 -23.37
N GLU A 25 15.06 20.03 -24.08
CA GLU A 25 15.99 19.36 -25.00
C GLU A 25 16.96 18.41 -24.29
N PHE A 26 17.38 18.72 -23.06
CA PHE A 26 18.17 17.79 -22.25
C PHE A 26 17.36 16.53 -21.91
N THR A 27 16.10 16.71 -21.49
CA THR A 27 15.20 15.59 -21.20
C THR A 27 14.99 14.70 -22.43
N ARG A 28 14.82 15.33 -23.60
CA ARG A 28 14.73 14.63 -24.88
C ARG A 28 15.99 13.82 -25.17
N THR A 29 17.17 14.42 -24.99
CA THR A 29 18.47 13.74 -25.18
C THR A 29 18.58 12.50 -24.30
N VAL A 30 18.16 12.57 -23.03
CA VAL A 30 18.14 11.40 -22.13
C VAL A 30 17.18 10.32 -22.62
N ILE A 31 15.98 10.67 -23.09
CA ILE A 31 15.02 9.70 -23.64
C ILE A 31 15.56 9.06 -24.93
N GLU A 32 16.16 9.84 -25.82
CA GLU A 32 16.72 9.36 -27.10
C GLU A 32 17.97 8.48 -26.92
N SER A 33 18.61 8.51 -25.74
CA SER A 33 19.74 7.62 -25.41
C SER A 33 19.35 6.14 -25.30
N MET A 34 18.06 5.81 -25.20
CA MET A 34 17.59 4.42 -25.16
C MET A 34 17.85 3.70 -26.49
N GLY A 35 18.76 2.72 -26.48
CA GLY A 35 19.20 1.97 -27.65
C GLY A 35 18.09 1.15 -28.34
N PRO A 36 18.33 0.65 -29.57
CA PRO A 36 17.31 0.02 -30.42
C PRO A 36 16.75 -1.30 -29.87
N ALA A 37 17.45 -1.96 -28.94
CA ALA A 37 17.01 -3.22 -28.32
C ALA A 37 15.93 -3.04 -27.23
N THR A 38 15.64 -1.80 -26.79
CA THR A 38 14.60 -1.55 -25.79
C THR A 38 13.22 -1.90 -26.34
N SER A 39 12.48 -2.77 -25.65
CA SER A 39 11.14 -3.17 -26.07
C SER A 39 10.19 -1.96 -26.17
N PRO A 40 9.16 -2.01 -27.04
CA PRO A 40 8.23 -0.89 -27.20
C PRO A 40 7.58 -0.46 -25.87
N ARG A 41 7.16 -1.42 -25.04
CA ARG A 41 6.53 -1.13 -23.75
C ARG A 41 7.50 -0.50 -22.75
N LEU A 42 8.73 -1.02 -22.65
CA LEU A 42 9.73 -0.45 -21.73
C LEU A 42 10.11 0.96 -22.17
N ARG A 43 10.24 1.21 -23.48
CA ARG A 43 10.52 2.54 -24.03
C ARG A 43 9.40 3.51 -23.66
N GLU A 44 8.14 3.11 -23.80
CA GLU A 44 6.99 3.94 -23.42
C GLU A 44 7.02 4.31 -21.93
N VAL A 45 7.18 3.31 -21.05
CA VAL A 45 7.21 3.50 -19.60
C VAL A 45 8.37 4.40 -19.17
N MET A 46 9.58 4.11 -19.63
CA MET A 46 10.77 4.87 -19.25
C MET A 46 10.77 6.28 -19.83
N SER A 47 10.28 6.47 -21.06
CA SER A 47 10.13 7.83 -21.64
C SER A 47 9.21 8.71 -20.80
N SER A 48 8.12 8.12 -20.28
CA SER A 48 7.18 8.82 -19.41
C SER A 48 7.83 9.13 -18.05
N LEU A 49 8.44 8.12 -17.41
CA LEU A 49 9.11 8.28 -16.12
C LEU A 49 10.19 9.37 -16.15
N ILE A 50 11.11 9.30 -17.12
CA ILE A 50 12.21 10.27 -17.27
C ILE A 50 11.65 11.68 -17.39
N ARG A 51 10.61 11.86 -18.24
CA ARG A 51 9.97 13.16 -18.44
C ARG A 51 9.40 13.71 -17.14
N HIS A 52 8.58 12.92 -16.45
CA HIS A 52 7.92 13.36 -15.22
C HIS A 52 8.91 13.60 -14.07
N VAL A 53 9.98 12.82 -13.94
CA VAL A 53 11.02 13.05 -12.93
C VAL A 53 11.81 14.32 -13.21
N HIS A 54 12.17 14.58 -14.47
CA HIS A 54 12.87 15.81 -14.86
C HIS A 54 11.96 17.04 -14.69
N ASP A 55 10.68 16.93 -15.06
CA ASP A 55 9.70 18.00 -14.88
C ASP A 55 9.49 18.30 -13.39
N PHE A 56 9.34 17.29 -12.54
CA PHE A 56 9.28 17.45 -11.08
C PHE A 56 10.51 18.20 -10.54
N ALA A 57 11.72 17.78 -10.93
CA ALA A 57 12.95 18.41 -10.45
C ALA A 57 13.04 19.89 -10.85
N ARG A 58 12.61 20.24 -12.07
CA ARG A 58 12.54 21.65 -12.53
C ARG A 58 11.44 22.43 -11.83
N GLU A 59 10.26 21.82 -11.66
CA GLU A 59 9.08 22.45 -11.04
C GLU A 59 9.39 22.93 -9.63
N VAL A 60 10.06 22.10 -8.83
CA VAL A 60 10.40 22.42 -7.43
C VAL A 60 11.77 23.07 -7.27
N GLN A 61 12.50 23.28 -8.37
CA GLN A 61 13.91 23.73 -8.36
C GLN A 61 14.78 22.90 -7.40
N LEU A 62 14.70 21.57 -7.55
CA LEU A 62 15.28 20.61 -6.62
C LEU A 62 16.78 20.86 -6.41
N THR A 63 17.17 21.12 -5.16
CA THR A 63 18.57 21.36 -4.80
C THR A 63 19.37 20.05 -4.72
N THR A 64 20.70 20.16 -4.78
CA THR A 64 21.57 18.98 -4.60
C THR A 64 21.39 18.30 -3.25
N ASP A 65 21.17 19.07 -2.19
CA ASP A 65 20.95 18.53 -0.84
C ASP A 65 19.60 17.80 -0.75
N GLU A 66 18.53 18.34 -1.35
CA GLU A 66 17.21 17.68 -1.43
C GLU A 66 17.24 16.42 -2.30
N TRP A 67 17.97 16.47 -3.42
CA TRP A 67 18.18 15.29 -4.24
C TRP A 67 18.93 14.19 -3.48
N MET A 68 20.02 14.55 -2.79
CA MET A 68 20.80 13.60 -1.98
C MET A 68 19.95 13.01 -0.84
N ALA A 69 19.10 13.82 -0.22
CA ALA A 69 18.11 13.38 0.75
C ALA A 69 17.18 12.29 0.19
N GLY A 70 16.63 12.49 -1.01
CA GLY A 70 15.80 11.50 -1.69
C GLY A 70 16.55 10.21 -2.02
N VAL A 71 17.80 10.32 -2.49
CA VAL A 71 18.66 9.14 -2.75
C VAL A 71 18.91 8.35 -1.47
N GLN A 72 19.20 9.02 -0.35
CA GLN A 72 19.39 8.36 0.94
C GLN A 72 18.13 7.65 1.43
N LEU A 73 16.94 8.24 1.22
CA LEU A 73 15.66 7.61 1.55
C LEU A 73 15.45 6.30 0.77
N ILE A 74 15.70 6.31 -0.55
CA ILE A 74 15.59 5.14 -1.42
C ILE A 74 16.59 4.05 -1.00
N ASN A 75 17.84 4.43 -0.75
CA ASN A 75 18.88 3.49 -0.32
C ASN A 75 18.54 2.85 1.04
N TRP A 76 18.03 3.64 1.99
CA TRP A 76 17.60 3.13 3.29
C TRP A 76 16.46 2.12 3.14
N ALA A 77 15.46 2.41 2.31
CA ALA A 77 14.38 1.47 2.04
C ALA A 77 14.89 0.15 1.45
N GLY A 78 15.82 0.22 0.49
CA GLY A 78 16.47 -0.97 -0.06
C GLY A 78 17.24 -1.79 0.98
N GLN A 79 18.05 -1.13 1.82
CA GLN A 79 18.86 -1.79 2.86
C GLN A 79 18.05 -2.41 3.99
N MET A 80 16.89 -1.83 4.32
CA MET A 80 16.00 -2.32 5.36
C MET A 80 15.10 -3.45 4.87
N SER A 81 14.91 -3.57 3.55
CA SER A 81 14.04 -4.60 2.97
C SER A 81 14.69 -5.98 3.03
N ASN A 82 13.89 -6.98 3.39
CA ASN A 82 14.25 -8.39 3.47
C ASN A 82 13.00 -9.27 3.21
N GLU A 83 13.10 -10.59 3.41
CA GLU A 83 12.02 -11.54 3.15
C GLU A 83 10.74 -11.31 3.98
N LYS A 84 10.85 -10.66 5.16
CA LYS A 84 9.74 -10.37 6.06
C LYS A 84 9.29 -8.90 6.05
N ARG A 85 10.01 -8.01 5.35
CA ARG A 85 9.73 -6.56 5.37
C ARG A 85 10.15 -5.92 4.06
N ASN A 86 9.24 -5.21 3.40
CA ASN A 86 9.53 -4.51 2.15
C ASN A 86 9.26 -3.00 2.30
N GLU A 87 10.28 -2.23 2.65
CA GLU A 87 10.18 -0.77 2.80
C GLU A 87 10.12 -0.04 1.46
N GLY A 88 10.65 -0.64 0.39
CA GLY A 88 10.51 -0.08 -0.96
C GLY A 88 9.05 -0.08 -1.41
N GLN A 89 8.33 -1.17 -1.16
CA GLN A 89 6.89 -1.25 -1.36
C GLN A 89 6.16 -0.28 -0.43
N LEU A 90 6.46 -0.29 0.88
CA LEU A 90 5.77 0.58 1.83
C LEU A 90 5.92 2.09 1.50
N LEU A 91 7.06 2.51 0.92
CA LEU A 91 7.21 3.87 0.38
C LEU A 91 6.24 4.17 -0.77
N CYS A 92 6.05 3.23 -1.69
CA CYS A 92 5.03 3.35 -2.75
C CYS A 92 3.62 3.45 -2.16
N ASP A 93 3.33 2.67 -1.12
CA ASP A 93 2.02 2.61 -0.47
C ASP A 93 1.67 3.96 0.17
N VAL A 94 2.59 4.53 0.97
CA VAL A 94 2.36 5.82 1.64
C VAL A 94 2.34 7.00 0.68
N LEU A 95 2.94 6.88 -0.51
CA LEU A 95 2.83 7.86 -1.60
C LEU A 95 1.56 7.66 -2.44
N GLY A 96 0.76 6.62 -2.17
CA GLY A 96 -0.46 6.29 -2.92
C GLY A 96 -0.23 5.67 -4.29
N LEU A 97 1.02 5.30 -4.62
CA LEU A 97 1.37 4.75 -5.93
C LEU A 97 0.80 3.34 -6.12
N GLU A 98 0.88 2.46 -5.11
CA GLU A 98 0.34 1.09 -5.22
C GLU A 98 -1.18 1.12 -5.44
N SER A 99 -1.90 1.93 -4.66
CA SER A 99 -3.35 2.12 -4.79
C SER A 99 -3.76 2.68 -6.16
N LEU A 100 -2.96 3.60 -6.72
CA LEU A 100 -3.18 4.11 -8.09
C LEU A 100 -2.96 3.03 -9.15
N VAL A 101 -1.88 2.24 -9.04
CA VAL A 101 -1.56 1.14 -9.97
C VAL A 101 -2.62 0.04 -9.91
N ASP A 102 -3.08 -0.31 -8.71
CA ASP A 102 -4.20 -1.23 -8.49
C ASP A 102 -5.46 -0.71 -9.18
N HIS A 103 -5.83 0.56 -8.95
CA HIS A 103 -7.01 1.16 -9.59
C HIS A 103 -6.94 1.13 -11.12
N ILE A 104 -5.79 1.45 -11.73
CA ILE A 104 -5.60 1.40 -13.18
C ILE A 104 -5.79 -0.04 -13.70
N THR A 105 -5.18 -1.00 -13.01
CA THR A 105 -5.22 -2.42 -13.39
C THR A 105 -6.64 -2.99 -13.26
N PHE A 106 -7.31 -2.69 -12.15
CA PHE A 106 -8.69 -3.10 -11.89
C PHE A 106 -9.69 -2.44 -12.84
N SER A 107 -9.54 -1.14 -13.10
CA SER A 107 -10.44 -0.43 -14.02
C SER A 107 -10.32 -0.97 -15.44
N ALA A 108 -9.13 -1.37 -15.89
CA ALA A 108 -8.97 -2.07 -17.15
C ALA A 108 -9.71 -3.42 -17.14
N ALA A 109 -9.76 -4.11 -16.01
CA ALA A 109 -10.42 -5.40 -15.84
C ALA A 109 -11.96 -5.33 -15.75
N THR A 110 -12.54 -4.21 -15.27
CA THR A 110 -13.99 -4.03 -15.05
C THR A 110 -14.73 -3.29 -16.15
N LYS A 111 -14.03 -2.62 -17.09
CA LYS A 111 -14.64 -1.94 -18.25
C LYS A 111 -15.67 -2.80 -19.01
N SER A 112 -15.53 -4.13 -18.98
CA SER A 112 -16.42 -5.08 -19.65
C SER A 112 -17.19 -6.02 -18.71
N THR A 113 -17.02 -5.91 -17.39
CA THR A 113 -17.52 -6.91 -16.42
C THR A 113 -18.07 -6.24 -15.15
N LYS A 114 -19.39 -6.23 -14.98
CA LYS A 114 -20.07 -5.75 -13.77
C LYS A 114 -20.12 -6.84 -12.71
N GLY A 115 -20.13 -6.45 -11.43
CA GLY A 115 -20.27 -7.38 -10.29
C GLY A 115 -18.97 -8.07 -9.87
N LEU A 116 -17.83 -7.72 -10.48
CA LEU A 116 -16.52 -8.23 -10.08
C LEU A 116 -16.15 -7.67 -8.70
N THR A 117 -15.68 -8.53 -7.80
CA THR A 117 -15.19 -8.07 -6.50
C THR A 117 -14.04 -7.09 -6.70
N ALA A 118 -14.10 -5.93 -6.03
CA ALA A 118 -13.06 -4.92 -6.11
C ALA A 118 -11.71 -5.49 -5.66
N SER A 119 -10.64 -5.18 -6.38
CA SER A 119 -9.28 -5.46 -5.88
C SER A 119 -8.87 -4.43 -4.82
N ALA A 120 -7.80 -4.72 -4.09
CA ALA A 120 -7.08 -3.78 -3.27
C ALA A 120 -5.60 -4.16 -3.27
N ILE A 121 -4.77 -3.27 -2.74
CA ILE A 121 -3.33 -3.48 -2.66
C ILE A 121 -2.98 -4.77 -1.89
N LEU A 122 -1.81 -5.37 -2.18
CA LEU A 122 -1.36 -6.56 -1.47
C LEU A 122 -0.86 -6.20 -0.07
N GLY A 123 -0.13 -5.08 0.04
CA GLY A 123 0.62 -4.70 1.22
C GLY A 123 1.85 -5.59 1.46
N PRO A 124 2.75 -5.20 2.38
CA PRO A 124 4.06 -5.83 2.53
C PRO A 124 4.07 -7.08 3.42
N PHE A 125 2.90 -7.54 3.90
CA PHE A 125 2.79 -8.56 4.96
C PHE A 125 2.25 -9.92 4.47
N TRP A 126 2.12 -10.10 3.16
CA TRP A 126 1.81 -11.41 2.58
C TRP A 126 3.03 -12.34 2.64
N ARG A 127 2.79 -13.65 2.81
CA ARG A 127 3.83 -14.69 2.91
C ARG A 127 3.51 -15.85 1.98
N HIS A 128 4.54 -16.43 1.37
CA HIS A 128 4.41 -17.56 0.46
C HIS A 128 4.09 -18.90 1.15
N ASP A 129 4.37 -19.00 2.45
CA ASP A 129 4.30 -20.23 3.25
C ASP A 129 3.03 -20.33 4.12
N THR A 130 1.98 -19.56 3.80
CA THR A 130 0.70 -19.63 4.51
C THR A 130 0.11 -21.05 4.44
N PRO A 131 -0.23 -21.69 5.58
CA PRO A 131 -0.65 -23.08 5.60
C PRO A 131 -2.07 -23.28 5.06
N LEU A 132 -2.29 -24.41 4.38
CA LEU A 132 -3.62 -24.91 4.05
C LEU A 132 -4.36 -25.35 5.31
N ARG A 133 -5.63 -24.98 5.43
CA ARG A 133 -6.50 -25.28 6.56
C ARG A 133 -7.86 -25.82 6.09
N GLU A 134 -8.52 -26.55 6.97
CA GLU A 134 -9.87 -27.07 6.72
C GLU A 134 -10.92 -25.96 6.83
N ASN A 135 -11.96 -25.98 6.00
CA ASN A 135 -13.10 -25.07 6.16
C ASN A 135 -13.74 -25.26 7.55
N GLY A 136 -14.16 -24.15 8.15
CA GLY A 136 -14.71 -24.12 9.51
C GLY A 136 -13.66 -24.23 10.62
N SER A 137 -12.37 -24.28 10.29
CA SER A 137 -11.28 -24.19 11.27
C SER A 137 -10.96 -22.74 11.64
N THR A 138 -10.01 -22.53 12.56
CA THR A 138 -9.59 -21.20 13.01
C THR A 138 -8.27 -20.76 12.37
N ILE A 139 -8.14 -19.45 12.14
CA ILE A 139 -6.84 -18.81 11.87
C ILE A 139 -6.27 -18.13 13.11
N SER A 140 -7.04 -17.95 14.20
CA SER A 140 -6.53 -17.36 15.45
C SER A 140 -6.01 -18.45 16.40
N PHE A 141 -4.77 -18.30 16.83
CA PHE A 141 -4.09 -19.07 17.87
C PHE A 141 -3.64 -18.10 18.96
N ASP A 142 -3.72 -18.51 20.22
CA ASP A 142 -3.49 -17.65 21.39
C ASP A 142 -4.34 -16.37 21.35
N THR A 143 -5.64 -16.55 21.11
CA THR A 143 -6.62 -15.47 20.94
C THR A 143 -6.60 -14.51 22.14
N PRO A 144 -6.39 -13.20 21.91
CA PRO A 144 -6.42 -12.19 22.97
C PRO A 144 -7.76 -12.14 23.67
N ALA A 145 -7.73 -11.86 24.98
CA ALA A 145 -8.95 -11.80 25.80
C ALA A 145 -9.91 -10.67 25.39
N ASP A 146 -9.41 -9.62 24.74
CA ASP A 146 -10.19 -8.49 24.23
C ASP A 146 -10.65 -8.67 22.77
N ALA A 147 -10.23 -9.76 22.11
CA ALA A 147 -10.59 -10.02 20.73
C ALA A 147 -12.05 -10.46 20.60
N GLN A 148 -12.71 -10.00 19.53
CA GLN A 148 -14.04 -10.49 19.15
C GLN A 148 -13.87 -11.55 18.05
N VAL A 149 -14.21 -12.79 18.35
CA VAL A 149 -14.13 -13.89 17.37
C VAL A 149 -15.28 -13.79 16.38
N VAL A 150 -14.95 -13.88 15.09
CA VAL A 150 -15.86 -13.81 13.95
C VAL A 150 -15.87 -15.15 13.24
N TYR A 151 -17.05 -15.67 12.93
CA TYR A 151 -17.21 -16.72 11.93
C TYR A 151 -17.35 -16.09 10.55
N MET A 152 -16.33 -16.23 9.72
CA MET A 152 -16.33 -15.70 8.36
C MET A 152 -16.67 -16.80 7.36
N HIS A 153 -17.55 -16.50 6.41
CA HIS A 153 -17.95 -17.43 5.36
C HIS A 153 -18.37 -16.70 4.09
N GLY A 154 -18.52 -17.44 2.99
CA GLY A 154 -18.97 -16.88 1.72
C GLY A 154 -18.78 -17.88 0.58
N LYS A 155 -19.03 -17.42 -0.65
CA LYS A 155 -18.86 -18.20 -1.87
C LYS A 155 -17.93 -17.53 -2.85
N VAL A 156 -17.17 -18.34 -3.57
CA VAL A 156 -16.44 -17.91 -4.77
C VAL A 156 -17.23 -18.33 -6.00
N ALA A 157 -17.52 -17.37 -6.89
CA ALA A 157 -18.33 -17.61 -8.08
C ALA A 157 -17.76 -16.93 -9.33
N ASP A 158 -18.15 -17.44 -10.49
CA ASP A 158 -17.93 -16.78 -11.78
C ASP A 158 -18.82 -15.54 -11.89
N VAL A 159 -18.20 -14.39 -12.11
CA VAL A 159 -18.90 -13.10 -12.18
C VAL A 159 -19.94 -12.99 -13.29
N LYS A 160 -19.81 -13.76 -14.39
CA LYS A 160 -20.71 -13.67 -15.55
C LYS A 160 -21.88 -14.64 -15.43
N THR A 161 -21.62 -15.86 -14.98
CA THR A 161 -22.59 -16.96 -14.96
C THR A 161 -23.21 -17.17 -13.58
N GLY A 162 -22.56 -16.69 -12.52
CA GLY A 162 -22.93 -16.97 -11.14
C GLY A 162 -22.64 -18.42 -10.71
N ALA A 163 -21.96 -19.21 -11.55
CA ALA A 163 -21.61 -20.58 -11.23
C ALA A 163 -20.59 -20.64 -10.07
N PRO A 164 -20.77 -21.53 -9.09
CA PRO A 164 -19.81 -21.69 -8.00
C PRO A 164 -18.47 -22.21 -8.53
N LEU A 165 -17.37 -21.71 -7.96
CA LEU A 165 -16.02 -22.15 -8.29
C LEU A 165 -15.52 -23.08 -7.20
N ALA A 166 -15.56 -24.40 -7.47
CA ALA A 166 -14.97 -25.42 -6.62
C ALA A 166 -13.44 -25.42 -6.70
N ASP A 167 -12.77 -25.87 -5.64
CA ASP A 167 -11.31 -25.98 -5.53
C ASP A 167 -10.54 -24.64 -5.69
N ALA A 168 -11.23 -23.50 -5.64
CA ALA A 168 -10.61 -22.19 -5.56
C ALA A 168 -9.91 -22.03 -4.20
N THR A 169 -8.72 -21.44 -4.20
CA THR A 169 -8.01 -21.13 -2.95
C THR A 169 -8.40 -19.74 -2.48
N VAL A 170 -8.84 -19.63 -1.23
CA VAL A 170 -9.09 -18.37 -0.51
C VAL A 170 -8.04 -18.25 0.59
N GLU A 171 -7.00 -17.47 0.31
CA GLU A 171 -5.97 -17.14 1.28
C GLU A 171 -6.33 -15.87 2.04
N VAL A 172 -6.17 -15.88 3.36
CA VAL A 172 -6.49 -14.76 4.24
C VAL A 172 -5.36 -14.48 5.22
N TRP A 173 -5.15 -13.20 5.53
CA TRP A 173 -4.26 -12.76 6.59
C TRP A 173 -4.73 -11.45 7.21
N GLN A 174 -4.49 -11.26 8.51
CA GLN A 174 -4.81 -10.03 9.23
C GLN A 174 -3.82 -9.76 10.38
N ALA A 175 -3.79 -8.52 10.86
CA ALA A 175 -3.09 -8.18 12.10
C ALA A 175 -3.87 -8.70 13.31
N SER A 176 -3.16 -8.94 14.42
CA SER A 176 -3.80 -9.30 15.69
C SER A 176 -4.50 -8.11 16.36
N THR A 177 -5.13 -8.33 17.51
CA THR A 177 -5.68 -7.27 18.36
C THR A 177 -4.76 -6.90 19.53
N ASN A 178 -3.69 -7.68 19.75
CA ASN A 178 -2.76 -7.55 20.88
C ASN A 178 -2.21 -6.13 20.96
N ALA A 179 -2.24 -5.54 22.16
CA ALA A 179 -1.43 -4.37 22.49
C ALA A 179 0.03 -4.79 22.69
N TYR A 180 0.94 -4.25 21.88
CA TYR A 180 2.37 -4.48 22.04
C TYR A 180 2.86 -3.77 23.32
N PRO A 181 3.55 -4.45 24.27
CA PRO A 181 4.11 -3.78 25.43
C PRO A 181 5.18 -2.74 24.99
N PRO A 182 5.33 -1.59 25.67
CA PRO A 182 6.32 -0.59 25.28
C PRO A 182 7.72 -1.23 25.18
N VAL A 183 8.38 -1.05 24.02
CA VAL A 183 9.72 -1.61 23.75
C VAL A 183 10.68 -1.16 24.85
N GLY A 184 11.24 -2.12 25.60
CA GLY A 184 12.37 -1.89 26.48
C GLY A 184 13.60 -1.43 25.69
N LYS A 185 14.32 -0.43 26.21
CA LYS A 185 15.48 0.21 25.58
C LYS A 185 16.52 -0.76 24.94
N ALA A 186 17.02 -0.34 23.76
CA ALA A 186 18.31 -0.60 23.09
C ALA A 186 18.41 -1.89 22.24
N ALA A 187 19.10 -1.95 21.07
CA ALA A 187 20.21 -1.22 20.46
C ALA A 187 20.02 -1.17 18.92
N SER A 188 20.59 -0.30 18.07
CA SER A 188 21.92 0.31 18.00
C SER A 188 21.88 1.62 17.19
N ARG A 189 22.64 2.63 17.65
CA ARG A 189 22.83 3.92 16.98
C ARG A 189 23.68 3.78 15.71
N ALA A 190 23.12 4.12 14.56
CA ALA A 190 23.85 4.76 13.46
C ALA A 190 23.23 6.14 13.26
N VAL A 191 23.82 7.13 13.93
CA VAL A 191 23.42 8.54 13.79
C VAL A 191 24.03 9.05 12.49
N LEU A 192 23.26 9.05 11.41
CA LEU A 192 23.57 9.87 10.23
C LEU A 192 23.16 11.32 10.56
N VAL A 193 24.02 12.03 11.28
CA VAL A 193 23.97 13.50 11.31
C VAL A 193 24.72 13.97 10.07
N VAL A 194 24.00 14.10 8.97
CA VAL A 194 24.39 14.96 7.86
C VAL A 194 23.29 16.02 7.72
N ALA A 195 23.70 17.24 8.00
CA ALA A 195 23.00 18.52 7.92
C ALA A 195 21.65 18.57 7.17
N TYR A 196 20.53 18.43 7.88
CA TYR A 196 19.25 19.01 7.47
C TYR A 196 19.05 20.33 8.21
N ARG A 197 19.57 21.42 7.64
CA ARG A 197 19.28 22.78 8.10
C ARG A 197 18.58 23.66 7.05
N GLY A 198 18.49 23.21 5.80
CA GLY A 198 17.94 24.02 4.71
C GLY A 198 16.44 23.89 4.46
N ILE A 199 15.87 22.69 4.61
CA ILE A 199 14.58 22.37 3.95
C ILE A 199 13.37 22.60 4.87
N PHE A 200 13.48 22.37 6.19
CA PHE A 200 12.31 22.22 7.06
C PHE A 200 12.13 23.26 8.17
N GLY A 201 12.91 24.35 8.19
CA GLY A 201 12.65 25.50 9.05
C GLY A 201 12.17 25.16 10.47
N ALA A 202 12.86 24.29 11.19
CA ALA A 202 12.51 23.95 12.57
C ALA A 202 13.76 23.91 13.46
N SER A 203 13.61 24.49 14.65
CA SER A 203 14.59 24.56 15.72
C SER A 203 15.09 23.17 16.10
N SER A 204 16.31 23.12 16.62
CA SER A 204 16.92 21.94 17.25
C SER A 204 16.13 21.51 18.49
N GLY A 205 14.99 20.86 18.29
CA GLY A 205 14.35 20.01 19.27
C GLY A 205 14.73 18.58 18.97
N ALA A 206 15.46 17.92 19.87
CA ALA A 206 15.51 16.48 19.85
C ALA A 206 14.08 15.97 20.05
N LEU A 207 13.43 15.53 18.97
CA LEU A 207 12.18 14.79 19.04
C LEU A 207 12.47 13.51 19.83
N ASP A 208 11.92 13.45 21.04
CA ASP A 208 11.97 12.27 21.87
C ASP A 208 11.14 11.16 21.21
N LEU A 209 11.81 10.33 20.42
CA LEU A 209 11.23 9.14 19.77
C LEU A 209 10.98 7.99 20.79
N THR A 210 11.14 8.22 22.09
CA THR A 210 11.01 7.16 23.11
C THR A 210 9.60 6.99 23.67
N SER A 211 8.62 7.83 23.30
CA SER A 211 7.22 7.58 23.65
C SER A 211 6.57 6.58 22.68
N THR A 212 7.04 5.33 22.70
CA THR A 212 6.28 4.20 22.14
C THR A 212 5.07 3.98 23.04
N LEU A 213 3.92 4.58 22.68
CA LEU A 213 2.64 4.09 23.18
C LEU A 213 2.54 2.60 22.81
N PRO A 214 1.98 1.75 23.68
CA PRO A 214 1.71 0.36 23.31
C PRO A 214 0.80 0.37 22.08
N PHE A 215 1.34 -0.04 20.92
CA PHE A 215 0.57 -0.08 19.68
C PHE A 215 -0.19 -1.39 19.63
N ALA A 216 -1.51 -1.32 19.43
CA ALA A 216 -2.31 -2.51 19.14
C ALA A 216 -2.18 -2.90 17.67
N GLY A 217 -2.12 -4.21 17.42
CA GLY A 217 -2.31 -4.82 16.11
C GLY A 217 -1.06 -4.97 15.24
N LEU A 218 -0.20 -5.91 15.60
CA LEU A 218 0.91 -6.34 14.76
C LEU A 218 0.55 -7.61 13.99
N TYR A 219 1.08 -7.74 12.77
CA TYR A 219 1.16 -9.04 12.11
C TYR A 219 2.16 -9.93 12.85
N GLU A 220 1.91 -11.23 12.84
CA GLU A 220 2.80 -12.24 13.43
C GLU A 220 4.28 -12.05 13.02
N GLN A 221 4.57 -11.74 11.76
CA GLN A 221 5.94 -11.52 11.30
C GLN A 221 6.65 -10.29 11.90
N GLN A 222 5.93 -9.46 12.66
CA GLN A 222 6.44 -8.29 13.39
C GLN A 222 6.50 -8.53 14.91
N ASP A 223 5.99 -9.66 15.40
CA ASP A 223 5.84 -9.96 16.83
C ASP A 223 6.24 -11.42 17.09
N ASP A 224 7.49 -11.62 17.53
CA ASP A 224 8.07 -12.93 17.85
C ASP A 224 7.31 -13.69 18.95
N ASN A 225 6.36 -13.06 19.65
CA ASN A 225 5.53 -13.71 20.66
C ASN A 225 4.26 -14.35 20.08
N GLN A 226 3.92 -14.09 18.81
CA GLN A 226 2.79 -14.74 18.17
C GLN A 226 3.17 -16.14 17.69
N VAL A 227 2.20 -17.05 17.70
CA VAL A 227 2.36 -18.39 17.12
C VAL A 227 2.67 -18.25 15.62
N GLU A 228 3.62 -19.03 15.11
CA GLU A 228 3.94 -19.07 13.68
C GLU A 228 2.66 -19.30 12.85
N HIS A 229 2.47 -18.48 11.81
CA HIS A 229 1.25 -18.44 10.97
C HIS A 229 -0.05 -18.10 11.71
N ASN A 230 0.02 -17.42 12.86
CA ASN A 230 -1.16 -16.84 13.49
C ASN A 230 -1.86 -15.85 12.56
N LEU A 231 -3.18 -15.91 12.56
CA LEU A 231 -4.09 -15.08 11.77
C LEU A 231 -3.86 -15.18 10.26
N ARG A 232 -3.42 -16.35 9.81
CA ARG A 232 -3.21 -16.68 8.38
C ARG A 232 -3.78 -18.05 8.05
N GLY A 233 -4.32 -18.21 6.84
CA GLY A 233 -4.74 -19.52 6.34
C GLY A 233 -5.13 -19.50 4.88
N VAL A 234 -4.88 -20.62 4.19
CA VAL A 234 -5.43 -20.92 2.87
C VAL A 234 -6.58 -21.91 3.02
N PHE A 235 -7.72 -21.62 2.42
CA PHE A 235 -8.91 -22.48 2.40
C PHE A 235 -9.24 -22.88 0.97
N LYS A 236 -9.79 -24.07 0.76
CA LYS A 236 -10.31 -24.50 -0.55
C LYS A 236 -11.82 -24.45 -0.56
N THR A 237 -12.39 -23.91 -1.62
CA THR A 237 -13.85 -23.91 -1.77
C THR A 237 -14.41 -25.31 -2.04
N ASP A 238 -15.61 -25.59 -1.50
CA ASP A 238 -16.32 -26.85 -1.76
C ASP A 238 -17.00 -26.88 -3.14
N ALA A 239 -17.77 -27.94 -3.42
CA ALA A 239 -18.49 -28.12 -4.69
C ALA A 239 -19.52 -27.02 -4.97
N GLU A 240 -19.99 -26.32 -3.94
CA GLU A 240 -20.89 -25.17 -4.03
C GLU A 240 -20.14 -23.82 -3.95
N GLY A 241 -18.80 -23.85 -4.05
CA GLY A 241 -17.95 -22.67 -4.05
C GLY A 241 -17.76 -22.06 -2.66
N LYS A 242 -18.18 -22.72 -1.58
CA LYS A 242 -18.18 -22.14 -0.23
C LYS A 242 -16.83 -22.27 0.46
N TYR A 243 -16.48 -21.26 1.24
CA TYR A 243 -15.39 -21.29 2.20
C TYR A 243 -15.87 -20.81 3.57
N SER A 244 -15.19 -21.22 4.64
CA SER A 244 -15.43 -20.67 5.97
C SER A 244 -14.26 -20.84 6.92
N PHE A 245 -14.16 -19.95 7.91
CA PHE A 245 -13.16 -20.01 8.97
C PHE A 245 -13.51 -19.08 10.15
N TYR A 246 -12.94 -19.36 11.31
CA TYR A 246 -12.97 -18.47 12.47
C TYR A 246 -11.76 -17.53 12.46
N CYS A 247 -11.99 -16.24 12.64
CA CYS A 247 -10.98 -15.19 12.68
C CYS A 247 -11.31 -14.16 13.77
N LEU A 248 -10.59 -13.04 13.79
CA LEU A 248 -10.86 -11.94 14.72
C LEU A 248 -11.47 -10.77 13.95
N ARG A 249 -12.41 -10.06 14.58
CA ARG A 249 -12.81 -8.74 14.09
C ARG A 249 -11.56 -7.85 14.06
N PRO A 250 -11.16 -7.32 12.88
CA PRO A 250 -9.90 -6.62 12.76
C PRO A 250 -9.92 -5.32 13.57
N THR A 251 -8.75 -4.88 14.02
CA THR A 251 -8.57 -3.58 14.66
C THR A 251 -7.66 -2.69 13.81
N PRO A 252 -7.80 -1.35 13.89
CA PRO A 252 -6.87 -0.45 13.20
C PRO A 252 -5.47 -0.60 13.77
N TYR A 253 -4.46 -0.48 12.92
CA TYR A 253 -3.07 -0.64 13.32
C TYR A 253 -2.16 0.39 12.62
N PRO A 254 -1.03 0.78 13.24
CA PRO A 254 -0.04 1.62 12.58
C PRO A 254 0.84 0.81 11.62
N ILE A 255 1.19 1.37 10.47
CA ILE A 255 2.31 0.83 9.68
C ILE A 255 3.63 0.98 10.46
N PRO A 256 4.70 0.22 10.11
CA PRO A 256 6.01 0.38 10.73
C PRO A 256 6.51 1.83 10.69
N THR A 257 6.94 2.34 11.85
CA THR A 257 7.34 3.75 12.02
C THR A 257 8.84 3.96 12.16
N ASP A 258 9.59 2.88 12.33
CA ASP A 258 11.04 2.80 12.49
C ASP A 258 11.80 2.83 11.14
N GLY A 259 11.07 2.80 10.02
CA GLY A 259 11.61 2.80 8.66
C GLY A 259 11.43 4.11 7.89
N PRO A 260 11.93 4.18 6.64
CA PRO A 260 11.84 5.36 5.79
C PRO A 260 10.40 5.78 5.50
N ALA A 261 9.47 4.86 5.31
CA ALA A 261 8.07 5.21 5.05
C ALA A 261 7.41 5.90 6.25
N GLY A 262 7.60 5.35 7.46
CA GLY A 262 7.16 5.97 8.70
C GLY A 262 7.80 7.35 8.93
N LYS A 263 9.09 7.48 8.65
CA LYS A 263 9.80 8.76 8.71
C LYS A 263 9.21 9.78 7.74
N LEU A 264 8.91 9.37 6.50
CA LEU A 264 8.34 10.24 5.48
C LEU A 264 6.94 10.72 5.86
N LEU A 265 6.07 9.83 6.37
CA LEU A 265 4.75 10.23 6.88
C LEU A 265 4.86 11.27 7.99
N ASN A 266 5.75 11.07 8.96
CA ASN A 266 5.97 12.03 10.04
C ASN A 266 6.45 13.40 9.53
N LEU A 267 7.33 13.42 8.52
CA LEU A 267 7.79 14.67 7.91
C LEU A 267 6.67 15.41 7.16
N MET A 268 5.68 14.68 6.64
CA MET A 268 4.49 15.24 5.99
C MET A 268 3.33 15.52 6.98
N ASP A 269 3.56 15.40 8.29
CA ASP A 269 2.53 15.53 9.34
C ASP A 269 1.32 14.62 9.12
N ARG A 270 1.57 13.37 8.67
CA ARG A 270 0.56 12.35 8.44
C ARG A 270 0.60 11.27 9.52
N HIS A 271 -0.57 10.76 9.91
CA HIS A 271 -0.64 9.60 10.79
C HIS A 271 -0.27 8.30 10.06
N VAL A 272 0.06 7.28 10.85
CA VAL A 272 0.54 5.97 10.36
C VAL A 272 -0.53 4.89 10.33
N PHE A 273 -1.73 5.17 10.85
CA PHE A 273 -2.80 4.19 10.98
C PHE A 273 -3.45 3.77 9.66
N ARG A 274 -3.61 2.46 9.52
CA ARG A 274 -4.52 1.83 8.57
C ARG A 274 -5.85 1.48 9.27
N PRO A 275 -6.99 1.54 8.57
CA PRO A 275 -8.26 1.09 9.10
C PRO A 275 -8.24 -0.41 9.40
N ALA A 276 -9.18 -0.88 10.22
CA ALA A 276 -9.36 -2.30 10.49
C ALA A 276 -9.70 -3.07 9.20
N HIS A 277 -8.89 -4.05 8.81
CA HIS A 277 -9.11 -4.83 7.60
C HIS A 277 -8.61 -6.28 7.69
N ILE A 278 -9.12 -7.11 6.77
CA ILE A 278 -8.66 -8.48 6.52
C ILE A 278 -8.28 -8.56 5.04
N HIS A 279 -7.14 -9.16 4.73
CA HIS A 279 -6.70 -9.37 3.36
C HIS A 279 -7.20 -10.69 2.79
N PHE A 280 -7.37 -10.71 1.46
CA PHE A 280 -7.75 -11.85 0.66
C PHE A 280 -6.84 -11.98 -0.56
N MET A 281 -6.40 -13.20 -0.84
CA MET A 281 -5.90 -13.60 -2.16
C MET A 281 -6.70 -14.80 -2.63
N VAL A 282 -7.39 -14.67 -3.76
CA VAL A 282 -8.25 -15.71 -4.32
C VAL A 282 -7.76 -16.14 -5.69
N VAL A 283 -7.58 -17.44 -5.86
CA VAL A 283 -7.10 -18.05 -7.10
C VAL A 283 -8.01 -19.22 -7.47
N ALA A 284 -8.43 -19.28 -8.72
CA ALA A 284 -9.15 -20.41 -9.30
C ALA A 284 -8.59 -20.69 -10.70
N ASP A 285 -8.55 -21.96 -11.10
CA ASP A 285 -8.03 -22.33 -12.42
C ASP A 285 -8.89 -21.75 -13.54
N GLY A 286 -8.27 -21.19 -14.57
CA GLY A 286 -8.97 -20.44 -15.63
C GLY A 286 -9.46 -19.03 -15.23
N TYR A 287 -9.28 -18.58 -13.99
CA TYR A 287 -9.73 -17.25 -13.51
C TYR A 287 -8.59 -16.29 -13.23
N ARG A 288 -8.84 -15.00 -13.36
CA ARG A 288 -7.92 -13.95 -12.90
C ARG A 288 -7.84 -14.02 -11.38
N SER A 289 -6.62 -14.08 -10.84
CA SER A 289 -6.40 -13.99 -9.41
C SER A 289 -6.88 -12.64 -8.87
N LEU A 290 -7.47 -12.65 -7.68
CA LEU A 290 -7.91 -11.46 -6.98
C LEU A 290 -7.04 -11.25 -5.75
N VAL A 291 -6.46 -10.06 -5.61
CA VAL A 291 -5.95 -9.56 -4.33
C VAL A 291 -6.92 -8.49 -3.88
N THR A 292 -7.44 -8.60 -2.66
CA THR A 292 -8.37 -7.61 -2.10
C THR A 292 -8.26 -7.53 -0.59
N GLN A 293 -9.00 -6.59 -0.02
CA GLN A 293 -9.13 -6.35 1.41
C GLN A 293 -10.59 -6.03 1.71
N ILE A 294 -11.06 -6.37 2.89
CA ILE A 294 -12.33 -5.88 3.43
C ILE A 294 -12.06 -4.96 4.60
N PHE A 295 -12.86 -3.92 4.78
CA PHE A 295 -12.69 -2.90 5.80
C PHE A 295 -13.90 -2.86 6.72
N ASP A 296 -13.67 -2.87 8.03
CA ASP A 296 -14.74 -2.71 9.01
C ASP A 296 -15.41 -1.33 8.87
N GLU A 297 -16.71 -1.31 8.58
CA GLU A 297 -17.50 -0.09 8.37
C GLU A 297 -17.52 0.83 9.61
N ASP A 298 -17.31 0.28 10.81
CA ASP A 298 -17.27 1.04 12.05
C ASP A 298 -15.89 1.68 12.31
N CYS A 299 -14.91 1.48 11.43
CA CYS A 299 -13.55 1.95 11.65
C CYS A 299 -13.42 3.48 11.43
N LYS A 300 -12.86 4.18 12.43
CA LYS A 300 -12.62 5.63 12.36
C LYS A 300 -11.60 6.09 11.30
N TYR A 301 -10.79 5.17 10.77
CA TYR A 301 -9.73 5.50 9.80
C TYR A 301 -10.13 5.27 8.33
N LEU A 302 -11.40 4.96 8.04
CA LEU A 302 -11.86 4.69 6.67
C LEU A 302 -11.66 5.88 5.73
N GLY A 303 -11.78 7.11 6.24
CA GLY A 303 -11.66 8.34 5.45
C GLY A 303 -10.23 8.85 5.29
N ASN A 304 -9.25 8.25 5.95
CA ASN A 304 -7.88 8.76 6.00
C ASN A 304 -6.81 7.65 6.11
N ASP A 305 -7.05 6.47 5.53
CA ASP A 305 -6.06 5.38 5.47
C ASP A 305 -4.66 5.88 5.03
N SER A 306 -3.63 5.52 5.77
CA SER A 306 -2.24 5.96 5.52
C SER A 306 -1.69 5.49 4.17
N VAL A 307 -2.32 4.49 3.55
CA VAL A 307 -1.92 3.92 2.24
C VAL A 307 -3.02 3.97 1.18
N PHE A 308 -4.14 4.65 1.45
CA PHE A 308 -5.20 4.92 0.46
C PHE A 308 -5.84 3.65 -0.15
N ALA A 309 -5.97 2.56 0.60
CA ALA A 309 -6.48 1.28 0.09
C ALA A 309 -8.01 1.15 0.14
N VAL A 310 -8.68 1.99 0.95
CA VAL A 310 -10.13 1.90 1.18
C VAL A 310 -10.92 2.20 -0.10
N LYS A 311 -11.83 1.29 -0.43
CA LYS A 311 -12.87 1.47 -1.46
C LYS A 311 -14.24 1.26 -0.81
N ASP A 312 -15.25 2.00 -1.24
CA ASP A 312 -16.59 1.92 -0.66
C ASP A 312 -17.18 0.50 -0.79
N ASP A 313 -16.98 -0.14 -1.95
CA ASP A 313 -17.43 -1.52 -2.24
C ASP A 313 -16.74 -2.61 -1.39
N LEU A 314 -15.70 -2.24 -0.63
CA LEU A 314 -14.93 -3.14 0.22
C LEU A 314 -15.22 -2.94 1.71
N ARG A 315 -16.17 -2.06 2.06
CA ARG A 315 -16.62 -1.89 3.44
C ARG A 315 -17.61 -2.97 3.80
N VAL A 316 -17.42 -3.57 4.97
CA VAL A 316 -18.23 -4.69 5.46
C VAL A 316 -18.70 -4.41 6.89
N ARG A 317 -19.83 -5.01 7.24
CA ARG A 317 -20.40 -4.94 8.59
C ARG A 317 -20.36 -6.32 9.22
N PHE A 318 -19.67 -6.44 10.34
CA PHE A 318 -19.72 -7.62 11.19
C PHE A 318 -21.05 -7.61 11.96
N VAL A 319 -21.82 -8.69 11.88
CA VAL A 319 -23.15 -8.78 12.50
C VAL A 319 -23.14 -9.80 13.64
N PRO A 320 -24.03 -9.69 14.65
CA PRO A 320 -24.13 -10.70 15.70
C PRO A 320 -24.40 -12.10 15.14
N ARG A 321 -23.73 -13.09 15.73
CA ARG A 321 -23.95 -14.51 15.45
C ARG A 321 -24.60 -15.16 16.67
N GLU A 322 -25.71 -15.86 16.45
CA GLU A 322 -26.42 -16.60 17.48
C GLU A 322 -26.18 -18.11 17.36
N GLY A 323 -26.10 -18.81 18.49
CA GLY A 323 -26.00 -20.28 18.52
C GLY A 323 -24.62 -20.87 18.19
N ASP A 324 -23.57 -20.05 18.20
CA ASP A 324 -22.17 -20.50 18.02
C ASP A 324 -21.34 -20.15 19.26
N ASP A 325 -20.93 -21.17 20.02
CA ASP A 325 -20.17 -20.98 21.26
C ASP A 325 -18.76 -20.40 21.01
N LYS A 326 -18.27 -20.42 19.76
CA LYS A 326 -16.92 -19.94 19.42
C LYS A 326 -16.89 -18.50 18.95
N ALA A 327 -17.98 -17.98 18.38
CA ALA A 327 -18.01 -16.68 17.73
C ALA A 327 -19.25 -15.89 18.10
N SER A 328 -19.05 -14.64 18.54
CA SER A 328 -20.14 -13.71 18.82
C SER A 328 -20.57 -12.92 17.58
N LEU A 329 -19.76 -12.95 16.51
CA LEU A 329 -19.98 -12.22 15.28
C LEU A 329 -19.88 -13.15 14.05
N GLU A 330 -20.48 -12.73 12.95
CA GLU A 330 -20.25 -13.32 11.64
C GLU A 330 -20.10 -12.27 10.55
N LEU A 331 -19.51 -12.72 9.44
CA LEU A 331 -19.42 -11.98 8.20
C LEU A 331 -19.59 -12.94 7.01
N GLU A 332 -20.65 -12.73 6.24
CA GLU A 332 -20.80 -13.32 4.91
C GLU A 332 -20.13 -12.40 3.87
N TYR A 333 -19.23 -12.94 3.06
CA TYR A 333 -18.53 -12.18 2.02
C TYR A 333 -18.37 -13.01 0.75
N ASP A 334 -19.18 -12.71 -0.28
CA ASP A 334 -19.10 -13.38 -1.56
C ASP A 334 -18.04 -12.74 -2.48
N ILE A 335 -17.34 -13.60 -3.21
CA ILE A 335 -16.23 -13.24 -4.09
C ILE A 335 -16.54 -13.65 -5.52
N ASN A 336 -16.65 -12.67 -6.41
CA ASN A 336 -16.85 -12.90 -7.83
C ASN A 336 -15.52 -12.76 -8.57
N LEU A 337 -15.12 -13.81 -9.28
CA LEU A 337 -13.93 -13.81 -10.13
C LEU A 337 -14.30 -13.72 -11.61
N ALA A 338 -13.43 -13.08 -12.38
CA ALA A 338 -13.54 -13.06 -13.84
C ALA A 338 -12.65 -14.11 -14.48
N PRO A 339 -13.12 -14.84 -15.51
CA PRO A 339 -12.28 -15.70 -16.32
C PRO A 339 -11.07 -14.94 -16.87
N LYS A 340 -9.94 -15.64 -17.05
CA LYS A 340 -8.83 -15.12 -17.85
C LYS A 340 -9.34 -14.92 -19.28
N ALA A 341 -8.94 -13.82 -19.92
CA ALA A 341 -9.18 -13.67 -21.35
C ALA A 341 -8.39 -14.76 -22.10
N GLU A 342 -8.99 -15.35 -23.13
CA GLU A 342 -8.30 -16.26 -24.06
C GLU A 342 -7.18 -15.56 -24.83
#